data_AF-W7AZJ5-F1
#
_entry.id   AF-W7AZJ5-F1
#
_cell.length_a   1.000
_cell.length_b   1.000
_cell.length_c   1.000
_cell.angle_alpha   90.00
_cell.angle_beta   90.00
_cell.angle_gamma   90.00
#
_symmetry.space_group_name_H-M   'P 1'
#
loop_
_entity.id
_entity.type
_entity.pdbx_description
1 polymer ?
#
loop_
_entity_poly.entity_id
_entity_poly.type
_entity_poly.pdbx_seq_one_letter_code
_entity_poly.pdbx_strand_id
1 'polypeptide(L)' 'MTRDPEEISLYEVYRAVEGEKQLFDMHQNPNPNCFVGAHIQDALDDAFLNAQRKMEAELKKVSLQDIRASMESKAN' A
#
# COMPACT_ATOMS: atom_id res chain seq x y z
N MET A 1 2.90 -20.21 -14.65
CA MET A 1 3.34 -19.52 -13.42
C MET A 1 4.42 -20.37 -12.76
N THR A 2 5.36 -19.74 -12.07
CA THR A 2 6.48 -20.44 -11.39
C THR A 2 6.15 -20.88 -9.96
N ARG A 3 5.05 -20.38 -9.40
CA ARG A 3 4.47 -20.69 -8.08
C ARG A 3 2.96 -20.86 -8.21
N ASP A 4 2.35 -21.54 -7.24
CA ASP A 4 0.90 -21.68 -7.18
C ASP A 4 0.22 -20.33 -6.87
N PRO A 5 -0.88 -19.94 -7.56
CA PRO A 5 -1.66 -18.74 -7.24
C PRO A 5 -2.11 -18.62 -5.77
N GLU A 6 -2.32 -19.73 -5.07
CA GLU A 6 -2.67 -19.72 -3.64
C GLU A 6 -1.52 -19.25 -2.76
N GLU A 7 -0.27 -19.42 -3.20
CA GLU A 7 0.93 -19.04 -2.47
C GLU A 7 1.37 -17.59 -2.74
N ILE A 8 0.76 -16.91 -3.70
CA ILE A 8 1.13 -15.55 -4.10
C ILE A 8 0.15 -14.58 -3.45
N SER A 9 0.63 -13.84 -2.45
CA SER A 9 -0.19 -12.79 -1.83
C SER A 9 -0.34 -11.57 -2.72
N LEU A 10 -1.45 -10.84 -2.58
CA LEU A 10 -1.66 -9.57 -3.27
C LEU A 10 -0.62 -8.52 -2.83
N TYR A 11 -0.06 -8.66 -1.63
CA TYR A 11 1.09 -7.86 -1.18
C TYR A 11 2.35 -8.09 -2.03
N GLU A 12 2.67 -9.33 -2.37
CA GLU A 12 3.82 -9.63 -3.24
C GLU A 12 3.61 -9.05 -4.64
N VAL A 13 2.40 -9.13 -5.19
CA VAL A 13 2.05 -8.50 -6.46
C VAL A 13 2.19 -6.97 -6.36
N TYR A 14 1.64 -6.37 -5.31
CA TYR A 14 1.74 -4.93 -5.05
C TYR A 14 3.21 -4.47 -4.99
N ARG A 15 4.05 -5.15 -4.21
CA ARG A 15 5.48 -4.83 -4.09
C ARG A 15 6.25 -5.04 -5.39
N ALA A 16 5.90 -6.05 -6.18
CA ALA A 16 6.55 -6.30 -7.47
C ALA A 16 6.27 -5.20 -8.51
N VAL A 17 5.10 -4.56 -8.43
CA VAL A 17 4.69 -3.52 -9.39
C VAL A 17 5.07 -2.12 -8.90
N GLU A 18 4.80 -1.79 -7.65
CA GLU A 18 4.99 -0.44 -7.09
C GLU A 18 6.39 -0.23 -6.47
N GLY A 19 7.13 -1.31 -6.18
CA GLY A 19 8.45 -1.25 -5.55
C GLY A 19 8.39 -0.83 -4.08
N GLU A 20 9.28 0.07 -3.66
CA GLU A 20 9.35 0.65 -2.30
C GLU A 20 8.69 2.02 -2.19
N LYS A 21 7.78 2.34 -3.12
CA LYS A 21 7.11 3.63 -3.14
C LYS A 21 6.27 3.84 -1.88
N GLN A 22 6.39 5.00 -1.25
CA GLN A 22 5.48 5.39 -0.16
C GLN A 22 4.07 5.59 -0.71
N LEU A 23 3.06 5.16 0.05
CA LEU A 23 1.66 5.24 -0.36
C LEU A 23 1.14 6.68 -0.45
N PHE A 24 1.67 7.57 0.39
CA PHE A 24 1.22 8.95 0.50
C PHE A 24 2.30 9.89 -0.02
N ASP A 25 1.97 10.69 -1.04
CA ASP A 25 2.85 11.72 -1.56
C ASP A 25 2.88 12.92 -0.62
N MET A 26 4.07 13.28 -0.18
CA MET A 26 4.28 14.35 0.79
C MET A 26 4.48 15.69 0.09
N HIS A 27 3.96 16.77 0.67
CA HIS A 27 4.12 18.10 0.12
C HIS A 27 5.60 18.50 0.10
N GLN A 28 6.12 18.78 -1.08
CA GLN A 28 7.57 18.96 -1.28
C GLN A 28 8.09 20.32 -0.80
N ASN A 29 7.23 21.32 -0.58
CA ASN A 29 7.63 22.69 -0.23
C ASN A 29 6.75 23.32 0.86
N PRO A 30 6.68 22.74 2.07
CA PRO A 30 6.02 23.41 3.17
C PRO A 30 6.81 24.66 3.57
N ASN A 31 6.12 25.74 3.97
CA ASN A 31 6.78 26.98 4.37
C ASN A 31 7.53 26.78 5.71
N PRO A 32 8.87 26.86 5.74
CA PRO A 32 9.64 26.62 6.97
C PRO A 32 9.47 27.74 8.01
N ASN A 33 9.00 28.92 7.60
CA ASN A 33 8.74 30.05 8.52
C ASN A 33 7.34 30.00 9.12
N CYS A 34 6.51 29.02 8.74
CA CYS A 34 5.20 28.78 9.32
C CYS A 34 5.29 27.60 10.28
N PHE A 35 4.84 27.76 11.53
CA PHE A 35 4.83 26.67 12.53
C PHE A 35 4.19 25.39 11.99
N VAL A 36 3.06 25.49 11.29
CA VAL A 36 2.40 24.34 10.67
C VAL A 36 3.28 23.76 9.56
N GLY A 37 3.79 24.59 8.65
CA GLY A 37 4.63 24.14 7.54
C GLY A 37 5.90 23.43 8.02
N ALA A 38 6.56 23.97 9.04
CA ALA A 38 7.79 23.40 9.60
C ALA A 38 7.61 22.02 10.26
N HIS A 39 6.39 21.63 10.65
CA HIS A 39 6.16 20.44 11.48
C HIS A 39 5.09 19.47 10.95
N ILE A 40 4.31 19.85 9.94
CA ILE A 40 3.20 19.01 9.45
C ILE A 40 3.69 17.69 8.85
N GLN A 41 4.89 17.65 8.27
CA GLN A 41 5.48 16.45 7.70
C GLN A 41 5.71 15.39 8.78
N ASP A 42 6.52 15.72 9.78
CA ASP A 42 6.84 14.84 10.91
C ASP A 42 5.56 14.39 11.65
N ALA A 43 4.59 15.29 11.80
CA ALA A 43 3.32 14.98 12.45
C ALA A 43 2.47 13.96 11.68
N LEU A 44 2.62 13.89 10.35
CA LEU A 44 1.85 12.98 9.50
C LEU A 44 2.58 11.66 9.21
N ASP A 45 3.91 11.63 9.26
CA ASP A 45 4.72 10.46 8.94
C ASP A 45 4.29 9.21 9.72
N ASP A 46 4.12 9.33 11.04
CA ASP A 46 3.70 8.20 11.88
C ASP A 46 2.30 7.68 11.52
N ALA A 47 1.37 8.61 11.23
CA ALA A 47 0.01 8.26 10.84
C ALA A 47 -0.02 7.55 9.48
N PHE A 48 0.77 8.04 8.53
CA PHE A 48 0.87 7.49 7.18
C PHE A 48 1.60 6.15 7.14
N LEU A 49 2.71 6.00 7.88
CA LEU A 49 3.39 4.72 8.04
C LEU A 49 2.48 3.67 8.68
N ASN A 50 1.71 4.06 9.69
CA ASN A 50 0.74 3.15 10.32
C ASN A 50 -0.37 2.73 9.34
N ALA A 51 -0.93 3.69 8.60
CA ALA A 51 -1.95 3.40 7.58
C ALA A 51 -1.41 2.47 6.48
N GLN A 52 -0.20 2.74 5.98
CA GLN A 52 0.45 1.90 4.97
C GLN A 52 0.68 0.47 5.51
N ARG A 53 1.20 0.32 6.73
CA ARG A 53 1.39 -1.02 7.35
C ARG A 53 0.10 -1.81 7.47
N LYS A 54 -1.01 -1.14 7.83
CA LYS A 54 -2.33 -1.79 7.91
C LYS A 54 -2.82 -2.24 6.54
N MET A 55 -2.71 -1.39 5.53
CA MET A 55 -3.03 -1.77 4.14
C MET A 55 -2.20 -2.97 3.70
N GLU A 56 -0.87 -2.92 3.86
CA GLU A 56 0.02 -4.02 3.50
C GLU A 56 -0.31 -5.32 4.24
N ALA A 57 -0.71 -5.24 5.51
CA ALA A 57 -1.15 -6.40 6.29
C ALA A 57 -2.45 -7.01 5.74
N GLU A 58 -3.39 -6.20 5.25
CA GLU A 58 -4.60 -6.72 4.59
C GLU A 58 -4.27 -7.38 3.25
N LEU A 59 -3.38 -6.78 2.45
CA LEU A 59 -2.96 -7.36 1.16
C LEU A 59 -2.25 -8.72 1.32
N LYS A 60 -1.59 -8.97 2.46
CA LYS A 60 -0.98 -10.28 2.77
C LYS A 60 -2.01 -11.38 3.01
N LYS A 61 -3.26 -11.05 3.32
CA LYS A 61 -4.32 -12.03 3.61
C LYS A 61 -5.08 -12.49 2.38
N VAL A 62 -4.87 -11.85 1.22
CA VAL A 62 -5.56 -12.15 -0.03
C VAL A 62 -4.57 -12.77 -0.99
N SER A 63 -4.89 -13.95 -1.51
CA SER A 63 -4.07 -14.63 -2.52
C SER A 63 -4.47 -14.22 -3.93
N LEU A 64 -3.60 -14.50 -4.90
CA LEU A 64 -3.92 -14.34 -6.32
C LEU A 64 -5.06 -15.29 -6.74
N GLN A 65 -5.16 -16.47 -6.13
CA GLN A 65 -6.27 -17.39 -6.35
C GLN A 65 -7.62 -16.78 -5.92
N ASP A 66 -7.67 -16.08 -4.78
CA ASP A 66 -8.90 -15.41 -4.31
C ASP A 66 -9.39 -14.35 -5.32
N ILE A 67 -8.46 -13.61 -5.91
CA ILE A 67 -8.77 -12.61 -6.94
C ILE A 67 -9.32 -13.28 -8.20
N ARG A 68 -8.71 -14.39 -8.65
CA ARG A 68 -9.21 -15.15 -9.81
C ARG A 68 -10.63 -15.66 -9.58
N ALA A 69 -10.88 -16.26 -8.43
CA ALA A 69 -12.22 -16.75 -8.06
C ALA A 69 -13.24 -15.60 -8.00
N SER A 70 -12.85 -14.44 -7.47
CA SER A 70 -13.70 -13.24 -7.45
C SER A 70 -14.08 -12.75 -8.85
N MET A 71 -13.15 -12.81 -9.81
CA MET A 71 -13.41 -12.44 -11.21
C MET A 71 -14.40 -13.39 -11.88
N GLU A 72 -14.22 -14.70 -11.71
CA GLU A 72 -15.11 -15.72 -12.26
C GLU A 72 -16.54 -15.59 -11.70
N SER A 73 -16.66 -15.32 -10.39
CA SER A 73 -17.96 -15.09 -9.75
C SER A 73 -18.70 -13.85 -10.26
N LYS A 74 -18.00 -12.82 -10.76
CA LYS A 74 -18.59 -11.56 -11.25
C LYS A 74 -18.92 -11.57 -12.74
N ALA A 75 -18.37 -12.53 -13.49
CA ALA A 75 -18.60 -12.67 -14.92
C ALA A 75 -19.89 -13.46 -15.24
N ASN A 76 -20.49 -14.10 -14.23
CA ASN A 76 -21.76 -14.81 -14.28
C ASN A 76 -22.89 -13.98 -13.64
#